data_AF-A0A9D6V1E2-F1
#
_entry.id   AF-A0A9D6V1E2-F1
#
_cell.length_a   1.000
_cell.length_b   1.000
_cell.length_c   1.000
_cell.angle_alpha   90.00
_cell.angle_beta   90.00
_cell.angle_gamma   90.00
#
_symmetry.space_group_name_H-M   'P 1'
#
loop_
_entity.id
_entity.type
_entity.pdbx_description
1 polymer ?
#
loop_
_entity_poly.entity_id
_entity_poly.type
_entity_poly.pdbx_seq_one_letter_code
_entity_poly.pdbx_strand_id
1 'polypeptide(L)'
;MRRVFPCCLILVCIFVIGSNPCHSEDLVVKPCSELIRMAENYQEDLKTVDTVLGSAIEAGSIDRIKNYKLRKGSIRQRLDSVMQAIDARGCVKSSLQKCAP
;
A
#
# COMPACT_ATOMS: atom_id res chain seq x y z
N MET A 1 33.76 -43.81 -19.44
CA MET A 1 32.56 -43.84 -20.32
C MET A 1 31.32 -43.64 -19.46
N ARG A 2 30.34 -42.94 -20.02
CA ARG A 2 29.28 -42.14 -19.37
C ARG A 2 28.23 -42.98 -18.63
N ARG A 3 27.82 -42.49 -17.44
CA ARG A 3 26.42 -42.52 -16.99
C ARG A 3 26.04 -41.14 -16.47
N VAL A 4 25.10 -40.55 -17.19
CA VAL A 4 24.35 -39.34 -16.90
C VAL A 4 23.14 -39.80 -16.08
N PHE A 5 22.87 -39.23 -14.92
CA PHE A 5 21.49 -39.04 -14.46
C PHE A 5 21.39 -37.76 -13.62
N PRO A 6 20.33 -36.97 -13.83
CA PRO A 6 20.22 -35.56 -13.47
C PRO A 6 19.32 -35.38 -12.24
N CYS A 7 19.06 -34.11 -11.90
CA CYS A 7 18.22 -33.63 -10.79
C CYS A 7 18.94 -33.42 -9.46
N CYS A 8 18.82 -32.18 -8.99
CA CYS A 8 19.14 -31.71 -7.65
C CYS A 8 20.62 -31.68 -7.32
N LEU A 9 21.24 -30.51 -7.46
CA LEU A 9 21.72 -29.79 -6.27
C LEU A 9 22.38 -28.46 -6.67
N ILE A 10 21.86 -27.40 -6.04
CA ILE A 10 22.57 -26.16 -5.73
C ILE A 10 22.74 -25.23 -6.94
N LEU A 11 21.82 -24.28 -7.09
CA LEU A 11 22.19 -22.86 -7.02
C LEU A 11 20.92 -22.00 -6.90
N VAL A 12 20.79 -21.38 -5.73
CA VAL A 12 20.22 -20.02 -5.55
C VAL A 12 18.75 -19.84 -5.92
N CYS A 13 17.82 -20.06 -4.97
CA CYS A 13 16.51 -19.36 -4.94
C CYS A 13 15.66 -19.66 -3.69
N ILE A 14 16.24 -19.87 -2.51
CA ILE A 14 15.43 -20.12 -1.29
C ILE A 14 15.99 -19.33 -0.11
N PHE A 15 15.89 -18.00 -0.18
CA PHE A 15 15.85 -17.15 1.02
C PHE A 15 15.33 -15.78 0.56
N VAL A 16 14.01 -15.62 0.60
CA VAL A 16 13.21 -14.45 1.04
C VAL A 16 11.78 -14.70 0.52
N ILE A 17 11.09 -15.70 1.07
CA ILE A 17 9.63 -15.64 1.16
C ILE A 17 9.35 -15.38 2.64
N GLY A 18 9.65 -14.14 3.03
CA GLY A 18 9.08 -13.59 4.25
C GLY A 18 7.60 -13.42 3.97
N SER A 19 6.82 -14.43 4.35
CA SER A 19 5.36 -14.39 4.40
C SER A 19 4.94 -13.29 5.37
N ASN A 20 4.88 -12.05 4.89
CA ASN A 20 4.10 -11.03 5.57
C ASN A 20 2.64 -11.48 5.45
N PRO A 21 1.90 -11.63 6.56
CA PRO A 21 0.47 -11.87 6.49
C PRO A 21 -0.12 -10.72 5.70
N CYS A 22 -0.62 -11.07 4.52
CA CYS A 22 -1.38 -10.21 3.65
C CYS A 22 -2.67 -9.87 4.42
N HIS A 23 -2.60 -8.87 5.29
CA HIS A 23 -3.76 -8.14 5.79
C HIS A 23 -4.31 -7.29 4.63
N SER A 24 -4.65 -7.96 3.54
CA SER A 24 -5.57 -7.46 2.54
C SER A 24 -6.95 -7.77 3.10
N GLU A 25 -7.39 -6.96 4.07
CA GLU A 25 -8.83 -6.80 4.25
C GLU A 25 -9.40 -6.52 2.87
N ASP A 26 -10.38 -7.31 2.46
CA ASP A 26 -10.79 -7.54 1.07
C ASP A 26 -11.19 -6.26 0.31
N LEU A 27 -10.18 -5.48 -0.10
CA LEU A 27 -10.32 -4.27 -0.90
C LEU A 27 -10.80 -4.62 -2.31
N VAL A 28 -10.59 -5.86 -2.72
CA VAL A 28 -11.00 -6.40 -4.02
C VAL A 28 -12.50 -6.63 -4.07
N VAL A 29 -13.21 -6.78 -2.95
CA VAL A 29 -14.69 -6.94 -2.95
C VAL A 29 -15.43 -5.59 -2.84
N LYS A 30 -14.75 -4.52 -2.41
CA LYS A 30 -15.40 -3.22 -2.15
C LYS A 30 -15.79 -2.45 -3.42
N PRO A 31 -16.95 -1.76 -3.45
CA PRO A 31 -17.37 -0.93 -4.57
C PRO A 31 -16.46 0.29 -4.75
N CYS A 32 -16.40 0.83 -5.98
CA CYS A 32 -15.56 1.98 -6.29
C CYS A 32 -15.83 3.21 -5.43
N SER A 33 -17.09 3.49 -5.08
CA SER A 33 -17.46 4.59 -4.18
C SER A 33 -16.85 4.42 -2.78
N GLU A 34 -16.79 3.19 -2.27
CA GLU A 34 -16.17 2.90 -0.98
C GLU A 34 -14.65 2.98 -1.05
N LEU A 35 -14.04 2.51 -2.14
CA LEU A 35 -12.60 2.65 -2.38
C LEU A 35 -12.18 4.13 -2.43
N ILE A 36 -12.91 4.96 -3.17
CA ILE A 36 -12.67 6.40 -3.26
C ILE A 36 -12.82 7.06 -1.88
N ARG A 37 -13.90 6.75 -1.15
CA ARG A 37 -14.12 7.28 0.21
C ARG A 37 -12.99 6.89 1.17
N MET A 38 -12.49 5.66 1.09
CA MET A 38 -11.34 5.22 1.88
C MET A 38 -10.07 5.99 1.51
N ALA A 39 -9.83 6.22 0.22
CA ALA A 39 -8.68 7.01 -0.24
C ALA A 39 -8.75 8.46 0.30
N GLU A 40 -9.92 9.10 0.23
CA GLU A 40 -10.15 10.44 0.78
C GLU A 40 -9.88 10.49 2.30
N ASN A 41 -10.43 9.53 3.04
CA ASN A 41 -10.22 9.44 4.49
C ASN A 41 -8.73 9.26 4.84
N TYR A 42 -8.02 8.38 4.13
CA TYR A 42 -6.58 8.22 4.35
C TYR A 42 -5.77 9.47 3.96
N GLN A 43 -6.18 10.22 2.95
CA GLN A 43 -5.56 11.51 2.62
C GLN A 43 -5.79 12.55 3.71
N GLU A 44 -6.97 12.59 4.32
CA GLU A 44 -7.29 13.47 5.45
C GLU A 44 -6.48 13.09 6.70
N ASP A 45 -6.39 11.78 7.00
CA ASP A 45 -5.55 11.26 8.07
C ASP A 45 -4.08 11.66 7.90
N LEU A 46 -3.55 11.61 6.67
CA LEU A 46 -2.17 12.06 6.39
C LEU A 46 -1.97 13.54 6.68
N LYS A 47 -2.91 14.41 6.29
CA LYS A 47 -2.84 15.86 6.58
C LYS A 47 -2.84 16.12 8.09
N THR A 48 -3.69 15.38 8.82
CA THR A 48 -3.76 15.47 10.28
C THR A 48 -2.44 15.04 10.90
N VAL A 49 -1.91 13.88 10.50
CA VAL A 49 -0.63 13.38 11.04
C VAL A 49 0.52 14.32 10.70
N ASP A 50 0.54 14.94 9.52
CA ASP A 50 1.56 15.92 9.14
C ASP A 50 1.50 17.20 9.97
N THR A 51 0.30 17.69 10.25
CA THR A 51 0.10 18.84 11.15
C THR A 51 0.63 18.55 12.56
N VAL A 52 0.24 17.40 13.13
CA VAL A 52 0.65 17.02 14.49
C VAL A 52 2.14 16.67 14.56
N LEU A 53 2.71 16.09 13.49
CA LEU A 53 4.15 15.86 13.37
C LEU A 53 4.92 17.17 13.35
N GLY A 54 4.44 18.19 12.62
CA GLY A 54 5.01 19.54 12.63
C GLY A 54 5.07 20.11 14.04
N SER A 55 3.95 20.09 14.77
CA SER A 55 3.91 20.54 16.17
C SER A 55 4.81 19.73 17.09
N ALA A 56 4.97 18.43 16.85
CA ALA A 56 5.87 17.59 17.65
C ALA A 56 7.35 17.90 17.41
N ILE A 57 7.70 18.28 16.17
CA ILE A 57 9.05 18.75 15.79
C ILE A 57 9.35 20.08 16.48
N GLU A 58 8.42 21.03 16.42
CA GLU A 58 8.55 22.33 17.08
C GLU A 58 8.70 22.18 18.60
N ALA A 59 7.97 21.24 19.21
CA ALA A 59 8.07 20.92 20.64
C ALA A 59 9.31 20.07 21.00
N GLY A 60 10.12 19.63 20.04
CA GLY A 60 11.32 18.82 20.27
C GLY A 60 11.06 17.43 20.86
N SER A 61 9.84 16.91 20.76
CA SER A 61 9.48 15.62 21.39
C SER A 61 9.83 14.43 20.50
N ILE A 62 11.04 13.89 20.66
CA ILE A 62 11.60 12.82 19.81
C ILE A 62 10.70 11.57 19.76
N ASP A 63 10.14 11.14 20.90
CA ASP A 63 9.26 9.96 20.96
C ASP A 63 7.98 10.17 20.14
N ARG A 64 7.37 11.36 20.26
CA ARG A 64 6.17 11.71 19.48
C ARG A 64 6.49 11.81 17.99
N ILE A 65 7.62 12.42 17.63
CA ILE A 65 8.09 12.50 16.24
C ILE A 65 8.25 11.10 15.65
N LYS A 66 8.90 10.17 16.37
CA LYS A 66 9.08 8.79 15.92
C LYS A 66 7.72 8.08 15.74
N ASN A 67 6.82 8.22 16.71
CA ASN A 67 5.49 7.63 16.65
C ASN A 67 4.69 8.16 15.44
N TYR A 68 4.63 9.48 15.26
CA TYR A 68 3.90 10.08 14.14
C TYR A 68 4.52 9.73 12.78
N LYS A 69 5.84 9.60 12.67
CA LYS A 69 6.50 9.09 11.45
C LYS A 69 6.09 7.65 11.12
N LEU A 70 6.04 6.77 12.12
CA LEU A 70 5.59 5.38 11.93
C LEU A 70 4.11 5.34 11.51
N ARG A 71 3.26 6.11 12.17
CA ARG A 71 1.84 6.22 11.82
C ARG A 71 1.64 6.75 10.41
N LYS A 72 2.38 7.80 10.02
CA LYS A 72 2.39 8.33 8.66
C LYS A 72 2.75 7.27 7.62
N GLY A 73 3.79 6.48 7.90
CA GLY A 73 4.20 5.37 7.04
C GLY A 73 3.11 4.32 6.85
N SER A 74 2.44 3.92 7.95
CA SER A 74 1.33 2.95 7.90
C SER A 74 0.13 3.47 7.09
N ILE A 75 -0.25 4.74 7.28
CA ILE A 75 -1.37 5.34 6.53
C ILE A 75 -1.02 5.42 5.04
N ARG A 76 0.21 5.82 4.69
CA ARG A 76 0.67 5.82 3.28
C ARG A 76 0.56 4.44 2.64
N GLN A 77 1.04 3.40 3.32
CA GLN A 77 0.96 2.03 2.81
C GLN A 77 -0.48 1.58 2.54
N ARG A 78 -1.43 1.94 3.43
CA ARG A 78 -2.85 1.65 3.24
C ARG A 78 -3.45 2.44 2.09
N LEU A 79 -3.12 3.73 1.99
CA LEU A 79 -3.54 4.58 0.87
C LEU A 79 -3.04 4.01 -0.47
N ASP A 80 -1.77 3.62 -0.55
CA ASP A 80 -1.17 3.04 -1.76
C ASP A 80 -1.92 1.75 -2.16
N SER A 81 -2.28 0.92 -1.19
CA SER A 81 -3.04 -0.31 -1.43
C SER A 81 -4.47 -0.02 -1.93
N VAL A 82 -5.14 1.01 -1.39
CA VAL A 82 -6.45 1.46 -1.89
C VAL A 82 -6.33 2.04 -3.29
N MET A 83 -5.33 2.87 -3.56
CA MET A 83 -5.11 3.46 -4.88
C MET A 83 -4.83 2.39 -5.94
N GLN A 84 -4.03 1.38 -5.60
CA GLN A 84 -3.83 0.22 -6.47
C GLN A 84 -5.13 -0.53 -6.75
N ALA A 85 -6.00 -0.70 -5.74
CA ALA A 85 -7.31 -1.32 -5.94
C ALA A 85 -8.25 -0.47 -6.82
N ILE A 86 -8.22 0.86 -6.68
CA ILE A 86 -8.93 1.83 -7.52
C ILE A 86 -8.48 1.70 -8.98
N ASP A 87 -7.16 1.68 -9.22
CA ASP A 87 -6.57 1.60 -10.55
C ASP A 87 -6.84 0.25 -11.21
N ALA A 88 -6.67 -0.85 -10.46
CA ALA A 88 -6.94 -2.21 -10.94
C ALA A 88 -8.41 -2.41 -11.33
N ARG A 89 -9.33 -1.78 -10.59
CA ARG A 89 -10.78 -1.80 -10.89
C ARG A 89 -11.19 -0.76 -11.94
N GLY A 90 -10.29 0.14 -12.35
CA GLY A 90 -10.61 1.20 -13.30
C GLY A 90 -11.67 2.18 -12.79
N CYS A 91 -11.78 2.37 -11.48
CA CYS A 91 -12.83 3.18 -10.85
C CYS A 91 -12.84 4.65 -11.32
N VAL A 92 -11.73 5.15 -11.88
CA VAL A 92 -11.58 6.52 -12.41
C VAL A 92 -11.49 6.53 -13.95
N LYS A 93 -11.47 5.35 -14.62
CA LYS A 93 -11.34 5.23 -16.08
C LYS A 93 -12.65 5.46 -16.85
N SER A 94 -13.78 5.69 -16.18
CA SER A 94 -15.09 5.81 -16.83
C SER A 94 -15.38 7.18 -17.48
N SER A 95 -14.51 8.18 -17.34
CA SER A 95 -14.76 9.53 -17.87
C SER A 95 -14.21 9.78 -19.29
N LEU A 96 -13.63 8.77 -19.96
CA LEU A 96 -12.94 8.93 -21.25
C LEU A 96 -13.35 7.91 -22.33
N GLN A 97 -14.60 7.45 -22.32
CA GLN A 97 -15.17 6.72 -23.47
C GLN A 97 -16.30 7.54 -24.12
N LYS A 98 -15.88 8.54 -24.90
CA LYS A 98 -16.57 9.15 -26.05
C LYS A 98 -18.11 9.23 -25.95
N CYS A 99 -18.62 10.40 -25.57
CA CYS A 99 -19.71 10.96 -26.36
C CYS A 99 -19.14 11.25 -27.76
N ALA A 100 -19.47 10.40 -28.73
CA ALA A 100 -19.35 10.73 -30.14
C ALA A 100 -20.68 10.36 -30.81
N PRO A 101 -21.24 11.24 -31.65
CA PRO A 101 -22.56 11.06 -32.27
C PRO A 101 -22.60 9.89 -33.25
#